data_AF-A0A6B8KKF5-F1
#
_entry.id   AF-A0A6B8KKF5-F1
#
_cell.length_a   1.000
_cell.length_b   1.000
_cell.length_c   1.000
_cell.angle_alpha   90.00
_cell.angle_beta   90.00
_cell.angle_gamma   90.00
#
_symmetry.space_group_name_H-M   'P 1'
#
loop_
_entity.id
_entity.type
_entity.pdbx_description
1 polymer ?
#
loop_
_entity_poly.entity_id
_entity_poly.type
_entity_poly.pdbx_seq_one_letter_code
_entity_poly.pdbx_strand_id
1 'polypeptide(L)'
;MKLSSAAVLAILVGSSTPVFAQFPIPPSPPPEQTGIHCQDFRQLSNGAWTPVRRVTLTAPQGPFTVEPGESFGIETGGHLFNLRIARILNDQCR
;
A
#
# COMPACT_ATOMS: atom_id res chain seq x y z
N MET A 1 63.36 46.45 -25.35
CA MET A 1 63.40 46.49 -23.87
C MET A 1 62.12 45.85 -23.32
N LYS A 2 62.26 45.09 -22.23
CA LYS A 2 61.23 44.51 -21.34
C LYS A 2 60.55 43.20 -21.78
N LEU A 3 61.08 42.11 -21.21
CA LEU A 3 60.46 40.81 -20.97
C LEU A 3 59.36 40.90 -19.90
N SER A 4 58.36 40.03 -19.96
CA SER A 4 57.84 39.20 -18.83
C SER A 4 56.51 38.55 -19.22
N SER A 5 56.43 37.22 -19.30
CA SER A 5 56.09 36.26 -18.21
C SER A 5 54.58 36.03 -18.12
N ALA A 6 54.07 34.85 -18.49
CA ALA A 6 53.66 33.75 -17.59
C ALA A 6 52.28 34.02 -16.93
N ALA A 7 51.34 33.11 -16.68
CA ALA A 7 51.21 31.68 -16.81
C ALA A 7 49.69 31.33 -16.72
N VAL A 8 49.33 30.23 -17.39
CA VAL A 8 48.36 29.15 -17.11
C VAL A 8 47.39 29.24 -15.88
N LEU A 9 46.23 28.58 -16.05
CA LEU A 9 45.30 27.94 -15.06
C LEU A 9 44.22 28.86 -14.46
N ALA A 10 42.95 28.47 -14.27
CA ALA A 10 42.31 27.15 -14.29
C ALA A 10 40.80 27.30 -14.61
N ILE A 11 40.25 26.34 -15.36
CA ILE A 11 38.80 26.14 -15.52
C ILE A 11 38.35 25.28 -14.34
N LEU A 12 37.63 25.86 -13.38
CA LEU A 12 36.93 25.08 -12.35
C LEU A 12 35.52 24.77 -12.85
N VAL A 13 35.38 23.60 -13.48
CA VAL A 13 34.09 22.94 -13.67
C VAL A 13 33.66 22.39 -12.31
N GLY A 14 32.55 22.89 -11.78
CA GLY A 14 32.00 22.47 -10.50
C GLY A 14 30.50 22.24 -10.55
N SER A 15 30.01 21.43 -11.51
CA SER A 15 28.63 20.93 -11.50
C SER A 15 28.49 19.88 -10.40
N SER A 16 28.10 20.33 -9.21
CA SER A 16 27.77 19.48 -8.08
C SER A 16 26.33 19.00 -8.23
N THR A 17 26.10 17.92 -8.98
CA THR A 17 24.82 17.19 -8.87
C THR A 17 24.92 16.25 -7.67
N PRO A 18 24.07 16.38 -6.65
CA PRO A 18 24.00 15.36 -5.60
C PRO A 18 23.53 14.05 -6.25
N VAL A 19 24.42 13.08 -6.29
CA VAL A 19 24.08 11.68 -6.58
C VAL A 19 23.22 11.21 -5.42
N PHE A 20 21.90 11.27 -5.59
CA PHE A 20 20.99 10.52 -4.74
C PHE A 20 21.32 9.05 -4.94
N ALA A 21 21.94 8.44 -3.92
CA ALA A 21 22.04 7.01 -3.79
C ALA A 21 20.62 6.44 -3.94
N GLN A 22 20.36 5.77 -5.07
CA GLN A 22 19.13 5.03 -5.28
C GLN A 22 19.17 3.84 -4.33
N PHE A 23 18.50 3.97 -3.17
CA PHE A 23 18.19 2.80 -2.36
C PHE A 23 17.38 1.83 -3.23
N PRO A 24 17.68 0.51 -3.20
CA PRO A 24 16.84 -0.48 -3.84
C PRO A 24 15.41 -0.29 -3.34
N ILE A 25 14.51 0.11 -4.23
CA ILE A 25 13.08 0.18 -3.92
C ILE A 25 12.68 -1.27 -3.65
N PRO A 26 12.20 -1.62 -2.43
CA PRO A 26 11.71 -2.96 -2.17
C PRO A 26 10.58 -3.27 -3.17
N PRO A 27 10.52 -4.50 -3.71
CA PRO A 27 9.48 -4.86 -4.66
C PRO A 27 8.11 -4.57 -4.04
N SER A 28 7.28 -3.82 -4.76
CA SER A 28 5.90 -3.54 -4.38
C SER A 28 5.18 -4.86 -4.04
N PRO A 29 4.35 -4.89 -2.98
CA PRO A 29 3.62 -6.09 -2.62
C PRO A 29 2.76 -6.59 -3.81
N PRO A 30 2.51 -7.91 -3.89
CA PRO A 30 1.76 -8.53 -4.98
C PRO A 30 0.37 -7.90 -5.16
N PRO A 31 -0.21 -8.00 -6.37
CA PRO A 31 -1.42 -7.29 -6.76
C PRO A 31 -2.54 -7.50 -5.74
N GLU A 32 -3.16 -6.39 -5.34
CA GLU A 32 -4.39 -6.38 -4.54
C GLU A 32 -5.38 -7.36 -5.19
N GLN A 33 -5.73 -8.42 -4.47
CA GLN A 33 -6.70 -9.39 -4.97
C GLN A 33 -8.07 -8.72 -5.00
N THR A 34 -8.62 -8.63 -6.21
CA THR A 34 -9.95 -8.06 -6.46
C THR A 34 -11.02 -9.08 -6.09
N GLY A 35 -11.74 -8.83 -4.99
CA GLY A 35 -12.87 -9.67 -4.57
C GLY A 35 -12.70 -10.33 -3.20
N ILE A 36 -13.74 -11.07 -2.79
CA ILE A 36 -13.78 -11.73 -1.48
C ILE A 36 -13.24 -13.15 -1.63
N HIS A 37 -12.12 -13.46 -0.97
CA HIS A 37 -11.57 -14.81 -0.86
C HIS A 37 -11.43 -15.22 0.60
N CYS A 38 -11.83 -16.44 0.96
CA CYS A 38 -11.84 -16.90 2.34
C CYS A 38 -10.48 -16.81 3.04
N GLN A 39 -9.39 -17.05 2.31
CA GLN A 39 -8.02 -16.94 2.83
C GLN A 39 -7.61 -15.51 3.25
N ASP A 40 -8.30 -14.50 2.72
CA ASP A 40 -8.02 -13.09 2.99
C ASP A 40 -8.73 -12.58 4.25
N PHE A 41 -9.61 -13.39 4.85
CA PHE A 41 -10.40 -13.02 6.01
C PHE A 41 -10.31 -14.08 7.10
N ARG A 42 -10.41 -13.64 8.36
CA ARG A 42 -10.49 -14.50 9.53
C ARG A 42 -11.73 -14.16 10.34
N GLN A 43 -12.48 -15.18 10.73
CA GLN A 43 -13.58 -15.01 11.68
C GLN A 43 -13.02 -14.80 13.10
N LEU A 44 -13.52 -13.77 13.76
CA LEU A 44 -13.28 -13.43 15.16
C LEU A 44 -14.22 -14.24 16.06
N SER A 45 -13.89 -14.35 17.35
CA SER A 45 -14.67 -15.11 18.34
C SER A 45 -16.09 -14.56 18.54
N ASN A 46 -16.32 -13.28 18.27
CA ASN A 46 -17.64 -12.64 18.28
C ASN A 46 -18.44 -12.85 16.97
N GLY A 47 -17.93 -13.65 16.03
CA GLY A 47 -18.58 -13.94 14.75
C GLY A 47 -18.37 -12.88 13.65
N ALA A 48 -17.72 -11.76 13.96
CA ALA A 48 -17.28 -10.80 12.96
C ALA A 48 -16.11 -11.35 12.13
N TRP A 49 -15.83 -10.73 10.99
CA TRP A 49 -14.74 -11.06 10.10
C TRP A 49 -13.76 -9.89 10.03
N THR A 50 -12.46 -10.19 10.05
CA THR A 50 -11.40 -9.20 9.82
C THR A 50 -10.57 -9.63 8.62
N PRO A 51 -10.13 -8.70 7.75
CA PRO A 51 -9.16 -9.03 6.73
C PRO A 51 -7.81 -9.29 7.40
N VAL A 52 -7.06 -10.28 6.90
CA VAL A 52 -5.71 -10.63 7.42
C VAL A 52 -4.59 -9.86 6.71
N ARG A 53 -4.91 -9.25 5.57
CA ARG A 53 -4.03 -8.41 4.75
C ARG A 53 -4.87 -7.35 4.03
N ARG A 54 -4.22 -6.34 3.45
CA ARG A 54 -4.88 -5.37 2.59
C ARG A 54 -5.55 -6.08 1.42
N VAL A 55 -6.84 -5.82 1.20
CA VAL A 55 -7.60 -6.35 0.06
C VAL A 55 -8.47 -5.30 -0.58
N THR A 56 -8.59 -5.36 -1.90
CA THR A 56 -9.43 -4.45 -2.67
C THR A 56 -10.71 -5.19 -3.04
N LEU A 57 -11.83 -4.70 -2.52
CA LEU A 57 -13.14 -5.30 -2.71
C LEU A 57 -13.92 -4.51 -3.73
N THR A 58 -14.60 -5.21 -4.63
CA THR A 58 -15.48 -4.58 -5.63
C THR A 58 -16.90 -4.48 -5.07
N ALA A 59 -17.40 -3.25 -4.90
CA ALA A 59 -18.79 -2.97 -4.59
C ALA A 59 -19.49 -2.28 -5.78
N PRO A 60 -20.83 -2.17 -5.78
CA PRO A 60 -21.57 -1.48 -6.83
C PRO A 60 -21.11 -0.02 -7.05
N GLN A 61 -20.65 0.65 -6.00
CA GLN A 61 -20.10 2.01 -6.05
C GLN A 61 -18.65 2.10 -6.57
N GLY A 62 -18.01 0.97 -6.84
CA GLY A 62 -16.61 0.88 -7.27
C GLY A 62 -15.75 0.05 -6.31
N PRO A 63 -14.46 -0.13 -6.66
CA PRO A 63 -13.49 -0.79 -5.80
C PRO A 63 -13.21 0.08 -4.57
N PHE A 64 -13.08 -0.56 -3.40
CA PHE A 64 -12.60 0.07 -2.18
C PHE A 64 -11.65 -0.89 -1.47
N THR A 65 -10.62 -0.33 -0.86
CA THR A 65 -9.60 -1.09 -0.14
C THR A 65 -10.00 -1.19 1.32
N VAL A 66 -9.79 -2.36 1.89
CA VAL A 66 -9.93 -2.61 3.33
C VAL A 66 -8.60 -3.06 3.91
N GLU A 67 -8.30 -2.56 5.10
CA GLU A 67 -7.02 -2.75 5.78
C GLU A 67 -7.13 -3.79 6.90
N PRO A 68 -6.03 -4.47 7.23
CA PRO A 68 -5.99 -5.38 8.38
C PRO A 68 -6.46 -4.70 9.66
N GLY A 69 -7.31 -5.39 10.43
CA GLY A 69 -7.87 -4.89 11.68
C GLY A 69 -9.22 -4.21 11.53
N GLU A 70 -9.67 -3.92 10.31
CA GLU A 70 -11.07 -3.56 10.07
C GLU A 70 -11.99 -4.74 10.36
N SER A 71 -13.16 -4.48 10.95
CA SER A 71 -14.11 -5.52 11.35
C SER A 71 -15.41 -5.40 10.57
N PHE A 72 -15.78 -6.49 9.90
CA PHE A 72 -17.05 -6.68 9.20
C PHE A 72 -17.90 -7.67 9.98
N GLY A 73 -18.99 -7.24 10.59
CA GLY A 73 -19.87 -8.18 11.28
C GLY A 73 -21.34 -7.85 11.12
N ILE A 74 -22.16 -8.78 11.58
CA ILE A 74 -23.62 -8.69 11.55
C ILE A 74 -24.06 -8.35 12.98
N GLU A 75 -23.77 -7.14 13.46
CA GLU A 75 -24.35 -6.66 14.73
C GLU A 75 -25.44 -5.62 14.49
N THR A 76 -26.54 -5.84 15.18
CA THR A 76 -27.65 -4.93 15.35
C THR A 76 -27.24 -3.81 16.31
N GLY A 77 -26.68 -2.71 15.80
CA GLY A 77 -26.67 -1.45 16.56
C GLY A 77 -25.33 -0.80 16.91
N GLY A 78 -24.23 -1.05 16.21
CA GLY A 78 -23.05 -0.20 16.44
C GLY A 78 -21.87 -0.48 15.54
N HIS A 79 -21.75 0.30 14.46
CA HIS A 79 -20.51 0.55 13.72
C HIS A 79 -19.87 -0.61 12.92
N LEU A 80 -20.60 -1.66 12.55
CA LEU A 80 -20.05 -2.67 11.64
C LEU A 80 -20.35 -2.31 10.18
N PHE A 81 -19.29 -1.87 9.50
CA PHE A 81 -19.32 -1.62 8.07
C PHE A 81 -19.66 -2.91 7.32
N ASN A 82 -20.44 -2.76 6.24
CA ASN A 82 -20.65 -3.76 5.19
C ASN A 82 -21.21 -5.14 5.63
N LEU A 83 -22.43 -5.14 6.17
CA LEU A 83 -23.25 -6.36 6.41
C LEU A 83 -23.25 -7.36 5.23
N ARG A 84 -23.20 -6.88 3.99
CA ARG A 84 -23.16 -7.73 2.79
C ARG A 84 -21.88 -8.57 2.71
N ILE A 85 -20.73 -8.02 3.08
CA ILE A 85 -19.43 -8.73 3.03
C ILE A 85 -19.41 -9.81 4.11
N ALA A 86 -19.82 -9.46 5.33
CA ALA A 86 -19.90 -10.43 6.43
C ALA A 86 -20.86 -11.59 6.10
N ARG A 87 -21.98 -11.33 5.40
CA ARG A 87 -22.88 -12.38 4.91
C ARG A 87 -22.19 -13.27 3.88
N ILE A 88 -21.55 -12.70 2.86
CA ILE A 88 -20.83 -13.48 1.83
C ILE A 88 -19.77 -14.36 2.48
N LEU A 89 -18.99 -13.83 3.43
CA LEU A 89 -17.99 -14.60 4.16
C LEU A 89 -18.62 -15.73 4.99
N ASN A 90 -19.74 -15.49 5.68
CA ASN A 90 -20.45 -16.55 6.39
C ASN A 90 -20.98 -17.64 5.46
N ASP A 91 -21.48 -17.27 4.28
CA ASP A 91 -22.06 -18.22 3.33
C ASP A 91 -20.99 -19.04 2.59
N GLN A 92 -19.79 -18.49 2.39
CA GLN A 92 -18.75 -19.09 1.54
C GLN A 92 -17.54 -19.64 2.30
N CYS A 93 -17.26 -19.17 3.51
CA CYS A 93 -15.96 -19.35 4.16
C CYS A 93 -16.03 -19.96 5.57
N ARG A 94 -17.23 -20.30 6.03
CA ARG A 94 -17.45 -20.91 7.34
C ARG A 94 -17.28 -22.42 7.31
#